data_AF-A0A1W1XU35-F1
#
_entry.id   AF-A0A1W1XU35-F1
#
_cell.length_a   1.000
_cell.length_b   1.000
_cell.length_c   1.000
_cell.angle_alpha   90.00
_cell.angle_beta   90.00
_cell.angle_gamma   90.00
#
_symmetry.space_group_name_H-M   'P 1'
#
loop_
_entity.id
_entity.type
_entity.pdbx_description
1 polymer ?
#
loop_
_entity_poly.entity_id
_entity_poly.type
_entity_poly.pdbx_seq_one_letter_code
_entity_poly.pdbx_strand_id
1 'polypeptide(L)'
;MIKRLKKRFGKGERQRSDVEVEKRSGLRKSVETTMDAATFAEVGMHAEARQIMAEEQAAPRRVLVVGHEGTFSRPVIDYALGFAERMGYEIVALNVLDLPKDSEKVGPYCSLIAKEFENTCEQSVAEFLREAQERGIGFQHVVKVGDPDKCIKDVTHELRRIEFVISEPDALPEVAGKEEEVVIPVYAVASPA
;
A
#
# COMPACT_ATOMS: atom_id res chain seq x y z
N MET A 1 54.79 -43.23 25.10
CA MET A 1 53.38 -43.66 25.23
C MET A 1 52.58 -42.97 24.11
N ILE A 2 52.22 -43.71 23.07
CA ILE A 2 51.60 -43.23 21.82
C ILE A 2 50.07 -43.39 21.93
N LYS A 3 49.28 -42.38 21.52
CA LYS A 3 47.88 -42.45 21.02
C LYS A 3 47.37 -41.01 20.78
N ARG A 4 46.68 -40.60 19.71
CA ARG A 4 46.31 -41.16 18.41
C ARG A 4 45.70 -39.99 17.61
N LEU A 5 46.14 -39.83 16.36
CA LEU A 5 45.52 -38.97 15.34
C LEU A 5 44.07 -39.44 15.07
N LYS A 6 43.09 -38.52 15.02
CA LYS A 6 41.85 -38.72 14.24
C LYS A 6 41.45 -37.43 13.53
N LYS A 7 41.63 -37.47 12.21
CA LYS A 7 41.15 -36.56 11.18
C LYS A 7 39.70 -36.95 10.84
N ARG A 8 38.74 -36.00 10.84
CA ARG A 8 37.42 -36.09 10.16
C ARG A 8 37.03 -34.66 9.76
N PHE A 9 37.29 -34.22 8.53
CA PHE A 9 36.35 -34.18 7.40
C PHE A 9 34.94 -33.65 7.73
N GLY A 10 34.73 -32.37 7.41
CA GLY A 10 33.69 -31.92 6.46
C GLY A 10 32.22 -32.01 6.86
N LYS A 11 31.64 -30.85 7.19
CA LYS A 11 30.39 -30.38 6.57
C LYS A 11 30.28 -28.87 6.85
N GLY A 12 30.52 -28.05 5.83
CA GLY A 12 30.13 -26.65 5.87
C GLY A 12 28.61 -26.60 6.01
N GLU A 13 28.15 -25.96 7.08
CA GLU A 13 26.76 -25.58 7.24
C GLU A 13 26.44 -24.60 6.10
N ARG A 14 25.78 -25.12 5.06
CA ARG A 14 25.01 -24.27 4.15
C ARG A 14 23.93 -23.65 5.01
N GLN A 15 24.18 -22.40 5.39
CA GLN A 15 23.20 -21.48 5.95
C GLN A 15 22.00 -21.49 4.99
N ARG A 16 20.99 -22.30 5.32
CA ARG A 16 19.65 -22.13 4.76
C ARG A 16 19.20 -20.82 5.36
N SER A 17 19.32 -19.74 4.58
CA SER A 17 18.52 -18.55 4.85
C SER A 17 17.06 -19.03 4.79
N ASP A 18 16.43 -19.13 5.95
CA ASP A 18 14.99 -19.25 6.05
C ASP A 18 14.42 -18.03 5.34
N VAL A 19 13.95 -18.26 4.11
CA VAL A 19 13.23 -17.24 3.36
C VAL A 19 11.87 -17.15 4.05
N GLU A 20 11.69 -16.10 4.84
CA GLU A 20 10.41 -15.76 5.43
C GLU A 20 9.44 -15.42 4.28
N VAL A 21 8.56 -16.36 3.96
CA VAL A 21 7.56 -16.18 2.91
C VAL A 21 6.41 -15.37 3.52
N GLU A 22 6.49 -14.05 3.39
CA GLU A 22 5.35 -13.18 3.69
C GLU A 22 4.15 -13.61 2.84
N LYS A 23 3.01 -13.81 3.50
CA LYS A 23 1.78 -14.29 2.86
C LYS A 23 1.24 -13.22 1.91
N ARG A 24 1.60 -13.36 0.63
CA ARG A 24 1.08 -12.58 -0.51
C ARG A 24 -0.40 -12.89 -0.78
N SER A 25 -1.27 -12.49 0.15
CA SER A 25 -2.71 -12.78 0.16
C SER A 25 -3.41 -12.35 -1.15
N GLY A 26 -3.21 -11.10 -1.58
CA GLY A 26 -3.89 -10.55 -2.77
C GLY A 26 -3.42 -11.17 -4.09
N LEU A 27 -2.11 -11.24 -4.31
CA LEU A 27 -1.50 -11.88 -5.49
C LEU A 27 -1.91 -13.34 -5.62
N ARG A 28 -1.82 -14.10 -4.52
CA ARG A 28 -2.21 -15.51 -4.51
C ARG A 28 -3.68 -15.66 -4.87
N LYS A 29 -4.55 -14.82 -4.31
CA LYS A 29 -5.98 -14.84 -4.62
C LYS A 29 -6.25 -14.51 -6.09
N SER A 30 -5.54 -13.55 -6.69
CA SER A 30 -5.66 -13.23 -8.13
C SER A 30 -5.25 -14.42 -9.01
N VAL A 31 -4.15 -15.10 -8.67
CA VAL A 31 -3.69 -16.30 -9.39
C VAL A 31 -4.70 -17.44 -9.24
N GLU A 32 -5.20 -17.69 -8.04
CA GLU A 32 -6.25 -18.69 -7.76
C GLU A 32 -7.51 -18.39 -8.58
N THR A 33 -8.02 -17.14 -8.55
CA THR A 33 -9.19 -16.72 -9.35
C THR A 33 -8.99 -16.93 -10.85
N THR A 34 -7.79 -16.67 -11.36
CA THR A 34 -7.47 -16.85 -12.79
C THR A 34 -7.38 -18.34 -13.15
N MET A 35 -6.75 -19.16 -12.29
CA MET A 35 -6.69 -20.62 -12.48
C MET A 35 -8.09 -21.26 -12.43
N ASP A 36 -8.95 -20.81 -11.51
CA ASP A 36 -10.32 -21.29 -11.42
C ASP A 36 -11.07 -20.96 -12.72
N ALA A 37 -11.01 -19.71 -13.19
CA ALA A 37 -11.65 -19.30 -14.45
C ALA A 37 -11.13 -20.11 -15.65
N ALA A 38 -9.82 -20.35 -15.74
CA ALA A 38 -9.22 -21.17 -16.78
C ALA A 38 -9.72 -22.62 -16.73
N THR A 39 -9.77 -23.22 -15.54
CA THR A 39 -10.25 -24.59 -15.33
C THR A 39 -11.70 -24.74 -15.75
N PHE A 40 -12.58 -23.81 -15.34
CA PHE A 40 -13.98 -23.81 -15.78
C PHE A 40 -14.11 -23.66 -17.29
N ALA A 41 -13.28 -22.81 -17.91
CA ALA A 41 -13.27 -22.68 -19.37
C ALA A 41 -12.82 -23.97 -20.08
N GLU A 42 -11.81 -24.68 -19.54
CA GLU A 42 -11.28 -25.92 -20.11
C GLU A 42 -12.31 -27.06 -20.10
N VAL A 43 -13.15 -27.14 -19.08
CA VAL A 43 -14.22 -28.16 -18.98
C VAL A 43 -15.54 -27.75 -19.67
N GLY A 44 -15.53 -26.66 -20.45
CA GLY A 44 -16.69 -26.17 -21.22
C GLY A 44 -17.70 -25.34 -20.42
N MET A 45 -17.40 -25.04 -19.15
CA MET A 45 -18.21 -24.19 -18.26
C MET A 45 -17.86 -22.70 -18.47
N HIS A 46 -18.09 -22.22 -19.70
CA HIS A 46 -17.72 -20.86 -20.10
C HIS A 46 -18.54 -19.77 -19.41
N ALA A 47 -19.76 -20.06 -18.96
CA ALA A 47 -20.60 -19.09 -18.25
C ALA A 47 -20.00 -18.75 -16.88
N GLU A 48 -19.56 -19.78 -16.15
CA GLU A 48 -18.92 -19.68 -14.84
C GLU A 48 -17.54 -19.02 -14.94
N ALA A 49 -16.74 -19.40 -15.94
CA ALA A 49 -15.47 -18.73 -16.20
C ALA A 49 -15.64 -17.22 -16.46
N ARG A 50 -16.67 -16.83 -17.23
CA ARG A 50 -17.00 -15.42 -17.48
C ARG A 50 -17.51 -14.72 -16.24
N GLN A 51 -18.31 -15.38 -15.41
CA GLN A 51 -18.81 -14.86 -14.14
C GLN A 51 -17.63 -14.52 -13.21
N ILE A 52 -16.68 -15.44 -13.03
CA ILE A 52 -15.49 -15.25 -12.19
C ILE A 52 -14.65 -14.07 -12.68
N MET A 53 -14.41 -13.99 -14.00
CA MET A 53 -13.69 -12.88 -14.60
C MET A 53 -14.44 -11.54 -14.47
N ALA A 54 -15.77 -11.56 -14.60
CA ALA A 54 -16.61 -10.38 -14.46
C ALA A 54 -16.62 -9.85 -13.02
N GLU A 55 -16.65 -10.73 -12.02
CA GLU A 55 -16.58 -10.34 -10.61
C GLU A 55 -15.23 -9.70 -10.26
N GLU A 56 -14.13 -10.21 -10.80
CA GLU A 56 -12.80 -9.59 -10.63
C GLU A 56 -12.73 -8.20 -11.30
N GLN A 57 -13.31 -8.07 -12.50
CA GLN A 57 -13.39 -6.80 -13.22
C GLN A 57 -14.39 -5.80 -12.61
N ALA A 58 -15.39 -6.28 -11.87
CA ALA A 58 -16.38 -5.47 -11.18
C ALA A 58 -15.85 -4.84 -9.89
N ALA A 59 -14.72 -5.32 -9.34
CA ALA A 59 -14.08 -4.67 -8.20
C ALA A 59 -13.76 -3.20 -8.57
N PRO A 60 -14.05 -2.21 -7.72
CA PRO A 60 -13.84 -0.81 -8.07
C PRO A 60 -12.35 -0.52 -8.26
N ARG A 61 -12.03 0.33 -9.25
CA ARG A 61 -10.66 0.83 -9.46
C ARG A 61 -10.32 1.83 -8.37
N ARG A 62 -9.11 1.79 -7.87
CA ARG A 62 -8.68 2.60 -6.73
C ARG A 62 -7.43 3.41 -7.04
N VAL A 63 -7.39 4.61 -6.48
CA VAL A 63 -6.18 5.44 -6.41
C VAL A 63 -5.76 5.54 -4.95
N LEU A 64 -4.48 5.28 -4.68
CA LEU A 64 -3.87 5.44 -3.38
C LEU A 64 -3.34 6.87 -3.26
N VAL A 65 -3.68 7.56 -2.18
CA VAL A 65 -3.20 8.91 -1.88
C VAL A 65 -2.37 8.82 -0.60
N VAL A 66 -1.08 9.15 -0.68
CA VAL A 66 -0.14 9.03 0.43
C VAL A 66 0.10 10.40 1.03
N GLY A 67 -0.30 10.56 2.30
CA GLY A 67 -0.13 11.79 3.06
C GLY A 67 1.26 11.90 3.68
N HIS A 68 1.58 13.10 4.16
CA HIS A 68 2.83 13.42 4.85
C HIS A 68 2.54 13.83 6.30
N GLU A 69 3.32 13.30 7.24
CA GLU A 69 3.19 13.59 8.68
C GLU A 69 1.76 13.45 9.23
N GLY A 70 0.97 12.54 8.66
CA GLY A 70 -0.40 12.28 9.10
C GLY A 70 -1.44 13.27 8.56
N THR A 71 -1.09 14.09 7.58
CA THR A 71 -1.98 15.08 6.96
C THR A 71 -1.94 15.00 5.43
N PHE A 72 -2.93 15.63 4.78
CA PHE A 72 -3.01 15.80 3.35
C PHE A 72 -3.12 17.29 3.03
N SER A 73 -2.28 17.78 2.13
CA SER A 73 -2.31 19.18 1.70
C SER A 73 -3.54 19.45 0.83
N ARG A 74 -4.03 20.69 0.86
CA ARG A 74 -5.19 21.10 0.05
C ARG A 74 -4.98 20.82 -1.45
N PRO A 75 -3.83 21.13 -2.06
CA PRO A 75 -3.56 20.79 -3.46
C PRO A 75 -3.70 19.30 -3.76
N VAL A 76 -3.21 18.43 -2.87
CA VAL A 76 -3.31 16.97 -3.02
C VAL A 76 -4.75 16.49 -2.89
N ILE A 77 -5.51 17.00 -1.91
CA ILE A 77 -6.94 16.70 -1.75
C ILE A 77 -7.71 17.08 -3.02
N ASP A 78 -7.56 18.32 -3.49
CA ASP A 78 -8.27 18.82 -4.67
C ASP A 78 -7.92 18.02 -5.93
N TYR A 79 -6.63 17.71 -6.11
CA TYR A 79 -6.16 16.91 -7.23
C TYR A 79 -6.70 15.47 -7.17
N ALA A 80 -6.63 14.82 -6.01
CA ALA A 80 -7.09 13.45 -5.83
C ALA A 80 -8.60 13.31 -6.05
N LEU A 81 -9.41 14.24 -5.50
CA LEU A 81 -10.85 14.28 -5.72
C LEU A 81 -11.18 14.44 -7.21
N GLY A 82 -10.56 15.42 -7.88
CA GLY A 82 -10.78 15.65 -9.30
C GLY A 82 -10.27 14.51 -10.19
N PHE A 83 -9.20 13.81 -9.78
CA PHE A 83 -8.73 12.61 -10.47
C PHE A 83 -9.72 11.47 -10.33
N ALA A 84 -10.15 11.17 -9.10
CA ALA A 84 -11.07 10.07 -8.81
C ALA A 84 -12.44 10.27 -9.48
N GLU A 85 -12.98 11.49 -9.44
CA GLU A 85 -14.25 11.84 -10.07
C GLU A 85 -14.23 11.63 -11.59
N ARG A 86 -13.20 12.14 -12.27
CA ARG A 86 -13.08 12.02 -13.74
C ARG A 86 -12.88 10.59 -14.20
N MET A 87 -12.14 9.80 -13.41
CA MET A 87 -11.76 8.44 -13.78
C MET A 87 -12.74 7.38 -13.29
N GLY A 88 -13.65 7.74 -12.37
CA GLY A 88 -14.57 6.80 -11.71
C GLY A 88 -13.83 5.86 -10.73
N TYR A 89 -12.86 6.38 -10.00
CA TYR A 89 -12.06 5.61 -9.03
C TYR A 89 -12.53 5.87 -7.61
N GLU A 90 -12.31 4.89 -6.72
CA GLU A 90 -12.35 5.11 -5.28
C GLU A 90 -11.00 5.62 -4.78
N ILE A 91 -11.02 6.35 -3.67
CA ILE A 91 -9.83 6.87 -3.01
C ILE A 91 -9.49 5.98 -1.81
N VAL A 92 -8.23 5.57 -1.73
CA VAL A 92 -7.61 5.04 -0.52
C VAL A 92 -6.63 6.07 -0.01
N ALA A 93 -6.94 6.74 1.10
CA ALA A 93 -6.03 7.65 1.77
C ALA A 93 -5.14 6.88 2.75
N LEU A 94 -3.82 7.01 2.64
CA LEU A 94 -2.83 6.33 3.45
C LEU A 94 -1.96 7.34 4.19
N ASN A 95 -1.96 7.27 5.52
CA ASN A 95 -0.98 7.92 6.36
C ASN A 95 -0.02 6.88 6.93
N VAL A 96 1.29 7.14 6.81
CA VAL A 96 2.34 6.27 7.34
C VAL A 96 3.11 6.99 8.44
N LEU A 97 3.17 6.37 9.61
CA LEU A 97 4.06 6.79 10.69
C LEU A 97 5.40 6.06 10.54
N ASP A 98 6.43 6.79 10.11
CA ASP A 98 7.79 6.27 10.09
C ASP A 98 8.41 6.37 11.48
N LEU A 99 8.60 5.21 12.13
CA LEU A 99 9.29 5.13 13.43
C LEU A 99 10.71 4.58 13.22
N PRO A 100 11.74 5.23 13.79
CA PRO A 100 13.09 4.70 13.77
C PRO A 100 13.15 3.33 14.45
N LYS A 101 13.60 2.30 13.73
CA LYS A 101 13.61 0.90 14.20
C LYS A 101 14.54 0.64 15.40
N ASP A 102 15.51 1.52 15.66
CA ASP A 102 16.61 1.28 16.61
C ASP A 102 16.72 2.31 17.75
N SER A 103 15.68 3.10 18.02
CA SER A 103 15.75 4.05 19.14
C SER A 103 15.33 3.39 20.46
N GLU A 104 16.30 2.91 21.24
CA GLU A 104 16.11 2.46 22.64
C GLU A 104 15.37 3.50 23.50
N LYS A 105 15.43 4.78 23.12
CA LYS A 105 14.76 5.90 23.80
C LYS A 105 13.28 6.04 23.43
N VAL A 106 12.88 5.58 22.25
CA VAL A 106 11.51 5.74 21.73
C VAL A 106 10.65 4.50 22.05
N GLY A 107 11.27 3.33 22.22
CA GLY A 107 10.59 2.06 22.52
C GLY A 107 9.44 2.12 23.55
N PRO A 108 9.63 2.77 24.73
CA PRO A 108 8.56 2.89 25.74
C PRO A 108 7.42 3.85 25.34
N TYR A 109 7.70 4.80 24.45
CA TYR A 109 6.78 5.86 24.03
C TYR A 109 6.14 5.58 22.65
N CYS A 110 6.58 4.54 21.94
CA CYS A 110 6.05 4.18 20.62
C CYS A 110 4.52 4.08 20.59
N SER A 111 3.90 3.52 21.63
CA SER A 111 2.45 3.39 21.72
C SER A 111 1.74 4.73 21.91
N LEU A 112 2.34 5.69 22.63
CA LEU A 112 1.80 7.04 22.76
C LEU A 112 1.94 7.80 21.45
N ILE A 113 3.11 7.74 20.81
CA ILE A 113 3.38 8.40 19.53
C ILE A 113 2.44 7.86 18.45
N ALA A 114 2.27 6.55 18.36
CA ALA A 114 1.33 5.94 17.42
C ALA A 114 -0.10 6.42 17.66
N LYS A 115 -0.54 6.50 18.92
CA LYS A 115 -1.87 6.98 19.27
C LYS A 115 -2.07 8.48 18.95
N GLU A 116 -1.07 9.32 19.21
CA GLU A 116 -1.11 10.74 18.84
C GLU A 116 -1.16 10.92 17.33
N PHE A 117 -0.40 10.12 16.58
CA PHE A 117 -0.43 10.10 15.13
C PHE A 117 -1.79 9.67 14.60
N GLU A 118 -2.38 8.59 15.13
CA GLU A 118 -3.73 8.14 14.77
C GLU A 118 -4.77 9.24 14.98
N ASN A 119 -4.75 9.90 16.15
CA ASN A 119 -5.66 11.02 16.43
C ASN A 119 -5.49 12.17 15.42
N THR A 120 -4.24 12.49 15.05
CA THR A 120 -3.94 13.53 14.06
C THR A 120 -4.48 13.15 12.69
N CYS A 121 -4.31 11.88 12.30
CA CYS A 121 -4.80 11.33 11.04
C CYS A 121 -6.33 11.34 10.95
N GLU A 122 -7.02 11.00 12.04
CA GLU A 122 -8.50 11.03 12.09
C GLU A 122 -9.05 12.45 11.89
N GLN A 123 -8.38 13.44 12.48
CA GLN A 123 -8.79 14.84 12.33
C GLN A 123 -8.47 15.37 10.93
N SER A 124 -7.29 15.06 10.39
CA SER A 124 -6.84 15.57 9.09
C SER A 124 -7.63 14.99 7.92
N VAL A 125 -8.13 13.76 8.03
CA VAL A 125 -8.86 13.10 6.95
C VAL A 125 -10.33 13.53 6.86
N ALA A 126 -10.88 14.17 7.90
CA ALA A 126 -12.31 14.47 7.98
C ALA A 126 -12.81 15.34 6.82
N GLU A 127 -12.04 16.35 6.43
CA GLU A 127 -12.36 17.22 5.28
C GLU A 127 -12.34 16.44 3.97
N PHE A 128 -11.29 15.62 3.78
CA PHE A 128 -11.11 14.82 2.57
C PHE A 128 -12.24 13.79 2.40
N LEU A 129 -12.61 13.09 3.48
CA LEU A 129 -13.72 12.14 3.49
C LEU A 129 -15.04 12.84 3.14
N ARG A 130 -15.33 13.98 3.78
CA ARG A 130 -16.56 14.74 3.55
C ARG A 130 -16.70 15.14 2.08
N GLU A 131 -15.65 15.69 1.48
CA GLU A 131 -15.69 16.12 0.08
C GLU A 131 -15.75 14.96 -0.89
N ALA A 132 -15.12 13.83 -0.59
CA ALA A 132 -15.27 12.60 -1.37
C ALA A 132 -16.73 12.12 -1.35
N GLN A 133 -17.37 12.12 -0.18
CA GLN A 133 -18.78 11.74 -0.03
C GLN A 133 -19.73 12.69 -0.78
N GLU A 134 -19.50 14.00 -0.70
CA GLU A 134 -20.30 15.01 -1.42
C GLU A 134 -20.24 14.81 -2.95
N ARG A 135 -19.14 14.24 -3.46
CA ARG A 135 -18.94 13.91 -4.88
C ARG A 135 -19.34 12.48 -5.25
N GLY A 136 -19.81 11.68 -4.29
CA GLY A 136 -20.16 10.26 -4.51
C GLY A 136 -18.96 9.36 -4.78
N ILE A 137 -17.77 9.76 -4.33
CA ILE A 137 -16.52 8.99 -4.48
C ILE A 137 -16.37 8.04 -3.29
N GLY A 138 -16.17 6.75 -3.55
CA GLY A 138 -15.87 5.78 -2.50
C GLY A 138 -14.54 6.13 -1.82
N PHE A 139 -14.50 6.11 -0.49
CA PHE A 139 -13.35 6.57 0.28
C PHE A 139 -13.02 5.60 1.42
N GLN A 140 -11.75 5.25 1.54
CA GLN A 140 -11.20 4.46 2.64
C GLN A 140 -9.95 5.15 3.18
N HIS A 141 -9.85 5.26 4.51
CA HIS A 141 -8.63 5.73 5.17
C HIS A 141 -7.89 4.56 5.83
N VAL A 142 -6.58 4.53 5.68
CA VAL A 142 -5.69 3.52 6.21
C VAL A 142 -4.53 4.22 6.92
N VAL A 143 -4.23 3.78 8.14
CA VAL A 143 -3.07 4.23 8.90
C VAL A 143 -2.15 3.03 9.09
N LYS A 144 -0.87 3.18 8.76
CA LYS A 144 0.17 2.15 8.94
C LYS A 144 1.34 2.73 9.69
N VAL A 145 2.06 1.88 10.42
CA VAL A 145 3.31 2.24 11.10
C VAL A 145 4.44 1.45 10.46
N GLY A 146 5.49 2.12 10.03
CA GLY A 146 6.65 1.49 9.42
C GLY A 146 7.27 2.31 8.29
N ASP A 147 8.03 1.60 7.47
CA ASP A 147 8.71 2.16 6.30
C ASP A 147 7.67 2.55 5.22
N PRO A 148 7.66 3.80 4.73
CA PRO A 148 6.67 4.27 3.75
C PRO A 148 6.56 3.39 2.50
N ASP A 149 7.68 3.02 1.89
CA ASP A 149 7.69 2.20 0.67
C ASP A 149 7.11 0.81 0.91
N LYS A 150 7.42 0.20 2.06
CA LYS A 150 6.81 -1.07 2.45
C LYS A 150 5.32 -0.92 2.71
N CYS A 151 4.89 0.10 3.44
CA CYS A 151 3.48 0.33 3.73
C CYS A 151 2.66 0.58 2.46
N ILE A 152 3.20 1.34 1.49
CA ILE A 152 2.58 1.53 0.17
C ILE A 152 2.43 0.18 -0.53
N LYS A 153 3.49 -0.64 -0.58
CA LYS A 153 3.43 -1.98 -1.20
C LYS A 153 2.40 -2.87 -0.52
N ASP A 154 2.38 -2.90 0.81
CA ASP A 154 1.45 -3.72 1.58
C ASP A 154 0.00 -3.31 1.27
N VAL A 155 -0.31 -2.01 1.29
CA VAL A 155 -1.65 -1.51 0.96
C VAL A 155 -2.02 -1.82 -0.49
N THR A 156 -1.10 -1.64 -1.45
CA THR A 156 -1.35 -2.00 -2.86
C THR A 156 -1.59 -3.51 -3.07
N HIS A 157 -1.04 -4.36 -2.19
CA HIS A 157 -1.26 -5.81 -2.23
C HIS A 157 -2.49 -6.27 -1.46
N GLU A 158 -2.81 -5.61 -0.34
CA GLU A 158 -3.98 -5.90 0.50
C GLU A 158 -5.28 -5.44 -0.18
N LEU A 159 -5.26 -4.25 -0.76
CA LEU A 159 -6.41 -3.65 -1.43
C LEU A 159 -6.32 -3.90 -2.94
N ARG A 160 -7.34 -4.55 -3.47
CA ARG A 160 -7.41 -4.90 -4.90
C ARG A 160 -7.55 -3.64 -5.76
N ARG A 161 -6.97 -3.73 -6.97
CA ARG A 161 -7.10 -2.76 -8.08
C ARG A 161 -6.69 -1.32 -7.73
N ILE A 162 -5.64 -1.15 -6.92
CA ILE A 162 -4.93 0.14 -6.88
C ILE A 162 -4.07 0.25 -8.14
N GLU A 163 -4.32 1.27 -8.95
CA GLU A 163 -3.61 1.45 -10.23
C GLU A 163 -2.72 2.69 -10.25
N PHE A 164 -2.99 3.66 -9.38
CA PHE A 164 -2.20 4.88 -9.25
C PHE A 164 -1.91 5.18 -7.79
N VAL A 165 -0.74 5.78 -7.55
CA VAL A 165 -0.34 6.37 -6.27
C VAL A 165 -0.12 7.86 -6.50
N ILE A 166 -0.78 8.69 -5.69
CA ILE A 166 -0.59 10.15 -5.61
C ILE A 166 0.11 10.41 -4.28
N SER A 167 1.19 11.18 -4.26
CA SER A 167 1.89 11.52 -3.02
C SER A 167 1.92 13.02 -2.78
N GLU A 168 2.18 13.41 -1.54
CA GLU A 168 2.58 14.78 -1.24
C GLU A 168 3.87 15.16 -2.01
N PRO A 169 4.01 16.42 -2.43
CA PRO A 169 5.26 16.94 -2.97
C PRO A 169 6.30 17.10 -1.85
N ASP A 170 7.56 16.78 -2.14
CA ASP A 170 8.68 16.94 -1.18
C ASP A 170 8.95 18.41 -0.80
N ALA A 171 8.49 19.35 -1.62
CA ALA A 171 8.56 20.77 -1.37
C ALA A 171 7.15 21.37 -1.46
N LEU A 172 6.54 21.67 -0.31
CA LEU A 172 5.47 22.65 -0.26
C LEU A 172 6.13 24.02 -0.45
N PRO A 173 5.63 24.88 -1.36
CA PRO A 173 6.26 26.18 -1.60
C PRO A 173 6.18 27.03 -0.33
N GLU A 174 7.27 27.08 0.44
CA GLU A 174 7.42 28.00 1.55
C GLU A 174 7.49 29.41 0.99
N VAL A 175 6.46 30.21 1.29
CA VAL A 175 6.43 31.69 1.40
C VAL A 175 7.62 32.41 0.72
N ALA A 176 7.73 32.32 -0.61
CA ALA A 176 8.82 32.96 -1.34
C ALA A 176 8.34 33.62 -2.64
N GLY A 177 7.24 34.39 -2.59
CA GLY A 177 6.95 35.47 -3.55
C GLY A 177 6.94 35.12 -5.04
N LYS A 178 6.92 33.84 -5.38
CA LYS A 178 6.83 33.28 -6.73
C LYS A 178 5.79 32.19 -6.66
N GLU A 179 4.82 32.27 -7.56
CA GLU A 179 3.88 31.19 -7.86
C GLU A 179 4.70 30.01 -8.42
N GLU A 180 5.42 29.27 -7.58
CA GLU A 180 5.97 27.99 -7.97
C GLU A 180 4.81 27.00 -8.07
N GLU A 181 4.63 26.46 -9.27
CA GLU A 181 3.59 25.48 -9.58
C GLU A 181 3.83 24.22 -8.74
N VAL A 182 2.86 23.87 -7.90
CA VAL A 182 2.94 22.68 -7.04
C VAL A 182 2.89 21.45 -7.95
N VAL A 183 4.01 20.73 -8.07
CA VAL A 183 4.08 19.50 -8.84
C VAL A 183 3.69 18.33 -7.95
N ILE A 184 2.48 17.81 -8.14
CA ILE A 184 1.97 16.65 -7.40
C ILE A 184 2.47 15.36 -8.08
N PRO A 185 3.30 14.53 -7.42
CA PRO A 185 3.79 13.29 -8.01
C PRO A 185 2.68 12.25 -8.15
N VAL A 186 2.64 11.59 -9.32
CA VAL A 186 1.72 10.48 -9.60
C VAL A 186 2.48 9.32 -10.22
N TYR A 187 2.30 8.14 -9.66
CA TYR A 187 2.95 6.90 -10.08
C TYR A 187 1.90 5.89 -10.53
N ALA A 188 2.13 5.23 -11.67
CA ALA A 188 1.33 4.09 -12.06
C ALA A 188 1.84 2.83 -11.35
N VAL A 189 0.94 2.09 -10.72
CA VAL A 189 1.26 0.78 -10.14
C VAL A 189 1.21 -0.24 -11.28
N ALA A 190 2.36 -0.85 -11.58
CA ALA A 190 2.38 -1.96 -12.52
C ALA A 190 1.54 -3.11 -11.95
N SER A 191 0.39 -3.38 -12.56
CA SER A 191 -0.37 -4.58 -12.23
C SER A 191 0.49 -5.79 -12.62
N PRO A 192 0.68 -6.77 -11.74
CA PRO A 192 1.33 -8.02 -12.11
C PRO A 192 0.47 -8.67 -13.19
N ALA A 193 1.01 -8.73 -14.40
CA ALA A 193 0.43 -9.43 -15.54
C ALA A 193 0.32 -10.94 -15.28
#